data_AF-A0A533WY49-F1
#
_entry.id   AF-A0A533WY49-F1
#
_cell.length_a   1.000
_cell.length_b   1.000
_cell.length_c   1.000
_cell.angle_alpha   90.00
_cell.angle_beta   90.00
_cell.angle_gamma   90.00
#
_symmetry.space_group_name_H-M   'P 1'
#
loop_
_entity.id
_entity.type
_entity.pdbx_description
1 polymer ?
#
loop_
_entity_poly.entity_id
_entity_poly.type
_entity_poly.pdbx_seq_one_letter_code
_entity_poly.pdbx_strand_id
1 'polypeptide(L)'
;MIQTIEERSSGPYSYFTVDFCVGSKADEDEIRKDIAELGGRLPQGYEVTYTMNIEGRAYTGHTRHAKLRDVAMCALLRALGAPSGEKVKKGTEIPGWLTEVPLTVQREFLASYFGGDGTVPRIVKRNLSSQSGVGFHRVVQKKDGGMKLARQLVSLLSKFGVTVNTIDCTPGYKRKDGFETVEIRLRFKLSEDNILKLCQSIGIRYCSKKAMSVNLVGEYLRIKSH
;
A
#
# COMPACT_ATOMS: atom_id res chain seq x y z
N MET A 1 -3.48 -3.46 -0.71
CA MET A 1 -4.55 -2.49 -0.88
C MET A 1 -4.14 -1.39 -1.87
N ILE A 2 -4.43 -1.63 -3.15
CA ILE A 2 -4.49 -0.56 -4.14
C ILE A 2 -5.93 -0.04 -4.09
N GLN A 3 -6.18 1.06 -3.37
CA GLN A 3 -7.49 1.74 -3.44
C GLN A 3 -7.49 2.67 -4.65
N THR A 4 -8.25 2.37 -5.69
CA THR A 4 -8.44 3.29 -6.80
C THR A 4 -9.92 3.66 -6.88
N ILE A 5 -10.24 4.95 -6.80
CA ILE A 5 -11.58 5.42 -7.14
C ILE A 5 -11.70 5.36 -8.66
N GLU A 6 -12.58 4.49 -9.17
CA GLU A 6 -12.97 4.46 -10.58
C GLU A 6 -14.26 5.24 -10.77
N GLU A 7 -14.28 6.07 -11.81
CA GLU A 7 -15.49 6.68 -12.35
C GLU A 7 -15.97 5.80 -13.50
N ARG A 8 -17.15 5.20 -13.35
CA ARG A 8 -17.77 4.41 -14.40
C ARG A 8 -19.10 5.05 -14.79
N SER A 9 -19.29 5.23 -16.10
CA SER A 9 -20.56 5.67 -16.68
C SER A 9 -21.33 4.44 -17.17
N SER A 10 -22.54 4.23 -16.66
CA SER A 10 -23.53 3.33 -17.27
C SER A 10 -24.81 4.11 -17.51
N GLY A 11 -25.10 4.43 -18.77
CA GLY A 11 -26.20 5.36 -19.11
C GLY A 11 -25.88 6.80 -18.66
N PRO A 12 -26.88 7.60 -18.24
CA PRO A 12 -26.68 9.01 -17.89
C PRO A 12 -26.04 9.23 -16.51
N TYR A 13 -25.72 8.17 -15.77
CA TYR A 13 -25.21 8.26 -14.41
C TYR A 13 -23.71 7.89 -14.34
N SER A 14 -22.92 8.79 -13.78
CA SER A 14 -21.56 8.52 -13.28
C SER A 14 -21.66 8.03 -11.84
N TYR A 15 -21.12 6.85 -11.53
CA TYR A 15 -20.98 6.40 -10.15
C TYR A 15 -19.51 6.18 -9.80
N PHE A 16 -19.17 6.51 -8.55
CA PHE A 16 -17.85 6.31 -7.98
C PHE A 16 -17.81 4.95 -7.29
N THR A 17 -16.77 4.17 -7.58
CA THR A 17 -16.51 2.93 -6.84
C THR A 17 -15.10 2.93 -6.32
N VAL A 18 -14.92 2.46 -5.09
CA VAL A 18 -13.60 2.09 -4.57
C VAL A 18 -13.47 0.58 -4.66
N ASP A 19 -12.46 0.12 -5.39
CA ASP A 19 -12.10 -1.30 -5.44
C ASP A 19 -10.98 -1.58 -4.43
N PHE A 20 -11.23 -2.53 -3.52
CA PHE A 20 -10.23 -3.06 -2.60
C PHE A 20 -9.73 -4.42 -3.11
N CYS A 21 -8.49 -4.45 -3.58
CA CYS A 21 -7.80 -5.70 -3.92
C CYS A 21 -7.04 -6.23 -2.70
N VAL A 22 -7.46 -7.39 -2.19
CA VAL A 22 -6.89 -8.07 -1.02
C VAL A 22 -6.48 -9.51 -1.33
N GLY A 23 -5.68 -10.10 -0.43
CA GLY A 23 -5.11 -11.43 -0.63
C GLY A 23 -5.96 -12.57 -0.05
N SER A 24 -6.83 -12.29 0.92
CA SER A 24 -7.62 -13.32 1.61
C SER A 24 -9.00 -12.81 2.01
N LYS A 25 -9.90 -13.75 2.35
CA LYS A 25 -11.22 -13.43 2.91
C LYS A 25 -11.12 -12.73 4.27
N ALA A 26 -10.15 -13.10 5.10
CA ALA A 26 -9.92 -12.45 6.40
C ALA A 26 -9.58 -10.96 6.23
N ASP A 27 -8.73 -10.62 5.25
CA ASP A 27 -8.40 -9.22 4.94
C ASP A 27 -9.63 -8.44 4.42
N GLU A 28 -10.48 -9.09 3.62
CA GLU A 28 -11.76 -8.51 3.17
C GLU A 28 -12.69 -8.24 4.37
N ASP A 29 -12.72 -9.15 5.34
CA ASP A 29 -13.60 -9.07 6.51
C ASP A 29 -13.19 -7.96 7.47
N GLU A 30 -11.88 -7.74 7.63
CA GLU A 30 -11.34 -6.59 8.38
C GLU A 30 -11.79 -5.26 7.75
N ILE A 31 -11.63 -5.11 6.42
CA ILE A 31 -12.08 -3.90 5.72
C ILE A 31 -13.60 -3.73 5.83
N ARG A 32 -14.37 -4.81 5.67
CA ARG A 32 -15.84 -4.73 5.77
C ARG A 32 -16.28 -4.29 7.16
N LYS A 33 -15.61 -4.77 8.21
CA LYS A 33 -15.88 -4.37 9.58
C LYS A 33 -15.63 -2.87 9.75
N ASP A 34 -14.48 -2.37 9.33
CA ASP A 34 -14.13 -0.95 9.48
C ASP A 34 -15.06 -0.04 8.67
N ILE A 35 -15.44 -0.44 7.45
CA ILE A 35 -16.44 0.27 6.65
C ILE A 35 -17.81 0.30 7.35
N ALA A 36 -18.21 -0.80 8.00
CA ALA A 36 -19.46 -0.85 8.75
C ALA A 36 -19.42 0.04 10.01
N GLU A 37 -18.29 0.11 10.71
CA GLU A 37 -18.08 1.02 11.85
C GLU A 37 -18.19 2.49 11.43
N LEU A 38 -17.81 2.82 10.20
CA LEU A 38 -17.99 4.15 9.60
C LEU A 38 -19.42 4.40 9.06
N GLY A 39 -20.35 3.48 9.28
CA GLY A 39 -21.74 3.57 8.82
C GLY A 39 -21.94 3.22 7.34
N GLY A 40 -20.90 2.71 6.67
CA GLY A 40 -20.97 2.28 5.28
C GLY A 40 -21.35 0.81 5.14
N ARG A 41 -21.55 0.39 3.88
CA ARG A 41 -21.77 -1.02 3.54
C ARG A 41 -20.83 -1.47 2.43
N LEU A 42 -19.96 -2.44 2.76
CA LEU A 42 -19.14 -3.14 1.77
C LEU A 42 -19.76 -4.50 1.43
N PRO A 43 -20.28 -4.71 0.21
CA PRO A 43 -20.78 -6.01 -0.24
C PRO A 43 -19.68 -7.08 -0.20
N GLN A 44 -20.10 -8.35 -0.19
CA GLN A 44 -19.17 -9.46 -0.34
C GLN A 44 -18.39 -9.35 -1.65
N GLY A 45 -17.08 -9.51 -1.55
CA GLY A 45 -16.15 -9.54 -2.65
C GLY A 45 -16.15 -10.85 -3.41
N TYR A 46 -15.50 -10.83 -4.55
CA TYR A 46 -15.37 -11.96 -5.46
C TYR A 46 -13.91 -12.23 -5.77
N GLU A 47 -13.61 -13.48 -6.15
CA GLU A 47 -12.25 -13.89 -6.48
C GLU A 47 -11.93 -13.54 -7.92
N VAL A 48 -10.69 -13.12 -8.15
CA VAL A 48 -10.13 -12.82 -9.45
C VAL A 48 -8.83 -13.56 -9.57
N THR A 49 -8.74 -14.36 -10.63
CA THR A 49 -7.51 -15.02 -11.03
C THR A 49 -7.01 -14.34 -12.30
N TYR A 50 -5.74 -13.98 -12.33
CA TYR A 50 -5.11 -13.39 -13.51
C TYR A 50 -3.78 -14.07 -13.79
N THR A 51 -3.43 -14.15 -15.07
CA THR A 51 -2.14 -14.69 -15.52
C THR A 51 -1.29 -13.58 -16.09
N MET A 52 -0.04 -13.51 -15.65
CA MET A 52 0.97 -12.58 -16.18
C MET A 52 2.16 -13.37 -16.69
N ASN A 53 2.68 -12.99 -17.85
CA ASN A 53 3.95 -13.48 -18.36
C ASN A 53 5.02 -12.44 -18.08
N ILE A 54 6.02 -12.80 -17.29
CA ILE A 54 7.18 -11.96 -16.99
C ILE A 54 8.40 -12.74 -17.45
N GLU A 55 9.11 -12.21 -18.45
CA GLU A 55 10.34 -12.81 -18.99
C GLU A 55 10.18 -14.30 -19.37
N GLY A 56 9.06 -14.64 -20.02
CA GLY A 56 8.78 -16.02 -20.47
C GLY A 56 8.28 -16.96 -19.37
N ARG A 57 8.18 -16.52 -18.12
CA ARG A 57 7.56 -17.29 -17.02
C ARG A 57 6.12 -16.85 -16.79
N ALA A 58 5.22 -17.83 -16.75
CA ALA A 58 3.82 -17.61 -16.42
C ALA A 58 3.62 -17.58 -14.90
N TYR A 59 2.98 -16.52 -14.42
CA TYR A 59 2.60 -16.33 -13.04
C TYR A 59 1.08 -16.24 -12.95
N THR A 60 0.48 -17.03 -12.08
CA THR A 60 -0.94 -16.93 -11.76
C THR A 60 -1.09 -16.20 -10.43
N GLY A 61 -1.76 -15.05 -10.46
CA GLY A 61 -2.14 -14.29 -9.28
C GLY A 61 -3.57 -14.62 -8.88
N HIS A 62 -3.79 -14.84 -7.59
CA HIS A 62 -5.10 -14.97 -6.98
C HIS A 62 -5.33 -13.78 -6.07
N THR A 63 -6.42 -13.05 -6.29
CA THR A 63 -6.81 -11.91 -5.48
C THR A 63 -8.31 -11.90 -5.26
N ARG A 64 -8.75 -11.13 -4.28
CA ARG A 64 -10.15 -10.93 -3.93
C ARG A 64 -10.45 -9.45 -4.03
N HIS A 65 -11.48 -9.13 -4.80
CA HIS A 65 -11.94 -7.77 -5.04
C HIS A 65 -13.20 -7.53 -4.23
N ALA A 66 -13.19 -6.49 -3.41
CA ALA A 66 -14.39 -6.00 -2.74
C ALA A 66 -14.68 -4.57 -3.22
N LYS A 67 -15.86 -4.38 -3.82
CA LYS A 67 -16.25 -3.11 -4.42
C LYS A 67 -17.19 -2.34 -3.53
N LEU A 68 -16.70 -1.24 -2.99
CA LEU A 68 -17.50 -0.25 -2.30
C LEU A 68 -18.26 0.58 -3.34
N ARG A 69 -19.58 0.56 -3.24
CA ARG A 69 -20.51 1.30 -4.11
C ARG A 69 -21.39 2.29 -3.35
N ASP A 70 -21.14 2.42 -2.05
CA ASP A 70 -21.80 3.41 -1.22
C ASP A 70 -21.30 4.81 -1.62
N VAL A 71 -22.23 5.64 -2.12
CA VAL A 71 -21.90 6.97 -2.67
C VAL A 71 -21.35 7.89 -1.59
N ALA A 72 -21.92 7.87 -0.39
CA ALA A 72 -21.48 8.73 0.71
C ALA A 72 -20.06 8.36 1.15
N MET A 73 -19.77 7.07 1.30
CA MET A 73 -18.41 6.62 1.63
C MET A 73 -17.40 6.88 0.51
N CYS A 74 -17.77 6.67 -0.75
CA CYS A 74 -16.89 7.00 -1.88
C CYS A 74 -16.60 8.51 -1.94
N ALA A 75 -17.63 9.34 -1.71
CA ALA A 75 -17.48 10.79 -1.64
C ALA A 75 -16.60 11.22 -0.47
N LEU A 76 -16.76 10.61 0.71
CA LEU A 76 -15.92 10.86 1.88
C LEU A 76 -14.46 10.53 1.58
N LEU A 77 -14.16 9.33 1.08
CA LEU A 77 -12.79 8.92 0.74
C LEU A 77 -12.17 9.87 -0.29
N ARG A 78 -12.94 10.29 -1.31
CA ARG A 78 -12.49 11.28 -2.29
C ARG A 78 -12.19 12.63 -1.64
N ALA A 79 -13.06 13.12 -0.77
CA ALA A 79 -12.88 14.38 -0.05
C ALA A 79 -11.66 14.35 0.88
N LEU A 80 -11.39 13.19 1.49
CA LEU A 80 -10.18 12.94 2.28
C LEU A 80 -8.91 12.81 1.43
N GLY A 81 -9.02 12.87 0.10
CA GLY A 81 -7.88 12.87 -0.81
C GLY A 81 -7.47 11.48 -1.32
N ALA A 82 -8.35 10.48 -1.23
CA ALA A 82 -8.09 9.20 -1.87
C ALA A 82 -7.89 9.38 -3.39
N PRO A 83 -6.86 8.73 -3.97
CA PRO A 83 -6.52 8.91 -5.37
C PRO A 83 -7.62 8.35 -6.30
N SER A 84 -7.87 9.06 -7.41
CA SER A 84 -8.84 8.65 -8.43
C SER A 84 -8.19 8.36 -9.78
N GLY A 85 -8.66 7.30 -10.43
CA GLY A 85 -8.16 6.82 -11.71
C GLY A 85 -6.73 6.26 -11.66
N GLU A 86 -6.07 6.25 -12.82
CA GLU A 86 -4.77 5.58 -12.96
C GLU A 86 -3.63 6.35 -12.29
N LYS A 87 -3.31 5.97 -11.05
CA LYS A 87 -2.24 6.55 -10.21
C LYS A 87 -0.89 6.64 -10.91
N VAL A 88 -0.59 5.68 -11.79
CA VAL A 88 0.66 5.60 -12.56
C VAL A 88 0.81 6.81 -13.49
N LYS A 89 -0.30 7.31 -14.06
CA LYS A 89 -0.35 8.46 -14.99
C LYS A 89 -0.77 9.78 -14.34
N LYS A 90 -1.66 9.74 -13.34
CA LYS A 90 -2.15 10.95 -12.68
C LYS A 90 -1.21 11.43 -11.57
N GLY A 91 -0.44 10.53 -10.99
CA GLY A 91 0.31 10.81 -9.77
C GLY A 91 -0.60 10.74 -8.55
N THR A 92 0.03 10.71 -7.38
CA THR A 92 -0.66 10.71 -6.08
C THR A 92 0.26 11.40 -5.07
N GLU A 93 -0.32 12.09 -4.11
CA GLU A 93 0.41 12.76 -3.03
C GLU A 93 -0.26 12.42 -1.69
N ILE A 94 0.48 12.59 -0.60
CA ILE A 94 -0.11 12.56 0.73
C ILE A 94 -0.94 13.84 0.94
N PRO A 95 -2.23 13.75 1.31
CA PRO A 95 -3.04 14.92 1.63
C PRO A 95 -2.43 15.73 2.78
N GLY A 96 -2.44 17.07 2.67
CA GLY A 96 -1.81 17.96 3.66
C GLY A 96 -2.31 17.73 5.08
N TRP A 97 -3.63 17.57 5.25
CA TRP A 97 -4.27 17.33 6.55
C TRP A 97 -3.70 16.10 7.27
N LEU A 98 -3.24 15.07 6.54
CA LEU A 98 -2.70 13.86 7.14
C LEU A 98 -1.39 14.13 7.90
N THR A 99 -0.69 15.20 7.57
CA THR A 99 0.54 15.56 8.28
C THR A 99 0.30 16.22 9.64
N GLU A 100 -0.93 16.73 9.86
CA GLU A 100 -1.34 17.54 11.01
C GLU A 100 -2.20 16.76 12.03
N VAL A 101 -2.74 15.60 11.64
CA VAL A 101 -3.54 14.75 12.54
C VAL A 101 -2.69 14.00 13.59
N PRO A 102 -3.29 13.45 14.66
CA PRO A 102 -2.57 12.66 15.65
C PRO A 102 -1.75 11.51 15.03
N LEU A 103 -0.63 11.17 15.68
CA LEU A 103 0.26 10.10 15.22
C LEU A 103 -0.44 8.75 15.05
N THR A 104 -1.48 8.48 15.83
CA THR A 104 -2.29 7.25 15.70
C THR A 104 -2.93 7.13 14.32
N VAL A 105 -3.46 8.22 13.76
CA VAL A 105 -4.06 8.25 12.41
C VAL A 105 -2.98 8.13 11.34
N GLN A 106 -1.84 8.83 11.52
CA GLN A 106 -0.70 8.72 10.59
C GLN A 106 -0.15 7.30 10.55
N ARG A 107 -0.12 6.63 11.72
CA ARG A 107 0.29 5.23 11.87
C ARG A 107 -0.64 4.30 11.11
N GLU A 108 -1.96 4.42 11.30
CA GLU A 108 -2.93 3.58 10.59
C GLU A 108 -2.81 3.77 9.07
N PHE A 109 -2.66 5.00 8.59
CA PHE A 109 -2.40 5.25 7.18
C PHE A 109 -1.16 4.49 6.66
N LEU A 110 -0.01 4.60 7.36
CA LEU A 110 1.22 3.92 6.96
C LEU A 110 1.06 2.39 7.02
N ALA A 111 0.43 1.86 8.07
CA ALA A 111 0.22 0.44 8.26
C ALA A 111 -0.66 -0.17 7.15
N SER A 112 -1.72 0.55 6.75
CA SER A 112 -2.57 0.16 5.61
C SER A 112 -1.84 0.29 4.27
N TYR A 113 -1.03 1.34 4.10
CA TYR A 113 -0.20 1.53 2.91
C TYR A 113 0.79 0.38 2.73
N PHE A 114 1.47 -0.05 3.79
CA PHE A 114 2.39 -1.20 3.77
C PHE A 114 1.68 -2.54 3.57
N GLY A 115 0.46 -2.68 4.08
CA GLY A 115 -0.41 -3.81 3.75
C GLY A 115 -0.59 -3.98 2.25
N GLY A 116 -0.73 -2.87 1.52
CA GLY A 116 -0.73 -2.90 0.07
C GLY A 116 0.63 -3.04 -0.59
N ASP A 117 1.39 -1.96 -0.56
CA ASP A 117 2.53 -1.79 -1.46
C ASP A 117 3.87 -2.08 -0.77
N GLY A 118 3.84 -2.33 0.55
CA GLY A 118 5.02 -2.65 1.34
C GLY A 118 5.47 -4.10 1.24
N THR A 119 6.78 -4.31 1.29
CA THR A 119 7.39 -5.62 1.52
C THR A 119 7.56 -5.87 3.02
N VAL A 120 7.84 -7.12 3.38
CA VAL A 120 8.01 -7.54 4.78
C VAL A 120 9.48 -7.87 5.02
N PRO A 121 10.09 -7.39 6.13
CA PRO A 121 11.40 -7.88 6.56
C PRO A 121 11.40 -9.39 6.76
N ARG A 122 12.59 -10.00 6.66
CA ARG A 122 12.77 -11.44 6.83
C ARG A 122 14.03 -11.75 7.64
N ILE A 123 13.97 -12.82 8.41
CA ILE A 123 15.14 -13.40 9.07
C ILE A 123 15.56 -14.65 8.29
N VAL A 124 16.83 -14.70 7.88
CA VAL A 124 17.44 -15.84 7.18
C VAL A 124 18.68 -16.25 7.96
N LYS A 125 18.75 -17.52 8.40
CA LYS A 125 19.87 -18.04 9.21
C LYS A 125 20.25 -17.11 10.37
N ARG A 126 19.26 -16.64 11.14
CA ARG A 126 19.41 -15.72 12.31
C ARG A 126 19.85 -14.28 12.00
N ASN A 127 19.93 -13.92 10.71
CA ASN A 127 20.30 -12.57 10.27
C ASN A 127 19.14 -11.89 9.54
N LEU A 128 19.06 -10.58 9.71
CA LEU A 128 18.10 -9.74 8.99
C LEU A 128 18.47 -9.67 7.50
N SER A 129 17.49 -9.86 6.62
CA SER A 129 17.65 -9.89 5.15
C SER A 129 17.09 -8.63 4.47
N SER A 130 17.73 -8.24 3.36
CA SER A 130 17.78 -6.87 2.79
C SER A 130 16.54 -6.36 2.02
N GLN A 131 15.36 -6.95 2.20
CA GLN A 131 14.24 -6.72 1.29
C GLN A 131 13.07 -5.89 1.85
N SER A 132 13.22 -5.16 2.94
CA SER A 132 12.14 -4.33 3.50
C SER A 132 12.09 -2.93 2.88
N GLY A 133 10.92 -2.51 2.44
CA GLY A 133 10.71 -1.22 1.78
C GLY A 133 9.35 -1.12 1.11
N VAL A 134 9.18 -0.08 0.30
CA VAL A 134 7.97 0.12 -0.52
C VAL A 134 8.39 0.52 -1.92
N GLY A 135 7.79 -0.09 -2.93
CA GLY A 135 8.03 0.23 -4.34
C GLY A 135 6.73 0.57 -5.06
N PHE A 136 6.76 1.56 -5.95
CA PHE A 136 5.64 1.88 -6.82
C PHE A 136 6.11 2.41 -8.18
N HIS A 137 5.27 2.23 -9.19
CA HIS A 137 5.57 2.61 -10.57
C HIS A 137 4.88 3.92 -10.96
N ARG A 138 5.55 4.73 -11.78
CA ARG A 138 4.98 5.91 -12.44
C ARG A 138 5.36 5.91 -13.91
N VAL A 139 4.57 6.54 -14.78
CA VAL A 139 5.06 6.87 -16.12
C VAL A 139 6.22 7.86 -15.99
N VAL A 140 7.16 7.84 -16.92
CA VAL A 140 8.36 8.71 -16.88
C VAL A 140 7.97 10.19 -16.66
N GLN A 141 6.90 10.66 -17.30
CA GLN A 141 6.39 12.04 -17.17
C GLN A 141 5.89 12.39 -15.76
N LYS A 142 5.65 11.41 -14.89
CA LYS A 142 5.21 11.60 -13.50
C LYS A 142 6.28 11.19 -12.47
N LYS A 143 7.52 11.01 -12.90
CA LYS A 143 8.66 10.70 -12.03
C LYS A 143 8.78 11.66 -10.86
N ASP A 144 8.79 12.97 -11.11
CA ASP A 144 9.04 13.97 -10.07
C ASP A 144 7.94 14.01 -9.00
N GLY A 145 6.67 13.87 -9.42
CA GLY A 145 5.55 13.70 -8.50
C GLY A 145 5.66 12.41 -7.68
N GLY A 146 6.14 11.32 -8.29
CA GLY A 146 6.46 10.09 -7.58
C GLY A 146 7.58 10.27 -6.54
N MET A 147 8.64 11.01 -6.88
CA MET A 147 9.73 11.32 -5.94
C MET A 147 9.24 12.22 -4.79
N LYS A 148 8.31 13.14 -5.07
CA LYS A 148 7.66 13.94 -4.02
C LYS A 148 6.86 13.06 -3.06
N LEU A 149 6.04 12.14 -3.56
CA LEU A 149 5.33 11.17 -2.72
C LEU A 149 6.29 10.34 -1.87
N ALA A 150 7.40 9.86 -2.44
CA ALA A 150 8.41 9.11 -1.71
C ALA A 150 8.97 9.93 -0.53
N ARG A 151 9.29 11.21 -0.74
CA ARG A 151 9.76 12.10 0.34
C ARG A 151 8.70 12.35 1.40
N GLN A 152 7.43 12.49 1.03
CA GLN A 152 6.32 12.61 1.99
C GLN A 152 6.19 11.36 2.86
N LEU A 153 6.32 10.16 2.27
CA LEU A 153 6.34 8.90 3.02
C LEU A 153 7.54 8.83 3.97
N VAL A 154 8.73 9.25 3.54
CA VAL A 154 9.91 9.33 4.42
C VAL A 154 9.66 10.25 5.61
N SER A 155 9.05 11.42 5.38
CA SER A 155 8.71 12.35 6.47
C SER A 155 7.75 11.71 7.49
N LEU A 156 6.69 11.04 7.04
CA LEU A 156 5.78 10.33 7.95
C LEU A 156 6.48 9.20 8.72
N LEU A 157 7.29 8.38 8.03
CA LEU A 157 8.07 7.29 8.63
C LEU A 157 9.01 7.78 9.74
N SER A 158 9.65 8.94 9.53
CA SER A 158 10.60 9.51 10.49
C SER A 158 9.98 9.84 11.84
N LYS A 159 8.68 10.18 11.88
CA LYS A 159 7.94 10.43 13.12
C LYS A 159 7.81 9.19 14.02
N PHE A 160 7.98 8.00 13.44
CA PHE A 160 8.01 6.72 14.15
C PHE A 160 9.43 6.17 14.34
N GLY A 161 10.45 7.00 14.10
CA GLY A 161 11.86 6.60 14.19
C GLY A 161 12.32 5.63 13.10
N VAL A 162 11.50 5.40 12.06
CA VAL A 162 11.85 4.53 10.95
C VAL A 162 12.65 5.30 9.91
N THR A 163 13.87 4.84 9.69
CA THR A 163 14.84 5.40 8.75
C THR A 163 14.76 4.71 7.40
N VAL A 164 14.67 5.52 6.35
CA VAL A 164 14.84 5.10 4.95
C VAL A 164 16.29 5.35 4.55
N ASN A 165 16.98 4.33 4.07
CA ASN A 165 18.38 4.39 3.66
C ASN A 165 18.55 5.08 2.30
N THR A 166 17.73 4.66 1.32
CA THR A 166 17.76 5.23 -0.03
C THR A 166 16.35 5.31 -0.64
N ILE A 167 16.17 6.27 -1.53
CA ILE A 167 15.06 6.31 -2.49
C ILE A 167 15.69 6.05 -3.86
N ASP A 168 15.46 4.86 -4.41
CA ASP A 168 15.93 4.50 -5.74
C ASP A 168 14.89 4.90 -6.78
N CYS A 169 15.35 5.30 -7.97
CA CYS A 169 14.51 5.48 -9.15
C CYS A 169 15.17 4.78 -10.32
N THR A 170 14.61 3.65 -10.75
CA THR A 170 15.15 2.82 -11.83
C THR A 170 14.19 2.77 -13.02
N PRO A 171 14.68 2.51 -14.25
CA PRO A 171 13.81 2.19 -15.38
C PRO A 171 12.87 1.03 -15.02
N GLY A 172 11.60 1.17 -15.39
CA GLY A 172 10.59 0.14 -15.25
C GLY A 172 10.39 -0.60 -16.57
N TYR A 173 9.13 -0.85 -16.93
CA TYR A 173 8.74 -1.53 -18.16
C TYR A 173 7.96 -0.61 -19.11
N LYS A 174 7.91 -1.00 -20.39
CA LYS A 174 7.02 -0.37 -21.37
C LYS A 174 5.62 -0.97 -21.24
N ARG A 175 4.63 -0.12 -21.04
CA ARG A 175 3.23 -0.52 -20.89
C ARG A 175 2.57 -0.79 -22.24
N LYS A 176 1.40 -1.46 -22.21
CA LYS A 176 0.59 -1.75 -23.41
C LYS A 176 0.13 -0.50 -24.17
N ASP A 177 -0.03 0.62 -23.47
CA ASP A 177 -0.38 1.92 -24.02
C ASP A 177 0.84 2.71 -24.54
N GLY A 178 2.01 2.08 -24.61
CA GLY A 178 3.24 2.66 -25.16
C GLY A 178 4.04 3.50 -24.17
N PHE A 179 3.48 3.86 -23.01
CA PHE A 179 4.19 4.66 -22.00
C PHE A 179 5.30 3.85 -21.32
N GLU A 180 6.48 4.44 -21.23
CA GLU A 180 7.56 3.94 -20.39
C GLU A 180 7.31 4.29 -18.92
N THR A 181 7.76 3.42 -18.03
CA THR A 181 7.62 3.60 -16.59
C THR A 181 8.96 3.67 -15.89
N VAL A 182 8.94 4.23 -14.69
CA VAL A 182 10.01 4.15 -13.70
C VAL A 182 9.48 3.47 -12.45
N GLU A 183 10.32 2.68 -11.80
CA GLU A 183 10.08 2.19 -10.44
C GLU A 183 10.75 3.14 -9.44
N ILE A 184 9.99 3.60 -8.46
CA ILE A 184 10.49 4.37 -7.32
C ILE A 184 10.38 3.47 -6.10
N ARG A 185 11.52 3.22 -5.42
CA ARG A 185 11.59 2.30 -4.29
C ARG A 185 12.26 2.93 -3.09
N LEU A 186 11.55 2.97 -1.97
CA LEU A 186 12.08 3.33 -0.66
C LEU A 186 12.69 2.07 -0.03
N ARG A 187 13.98 2.10 0.29
CA ARG A 187 14.65 1.02 1.02
C ARG A 187 14.83 1.40 2.46
N PHE A 188 14.24 0.63 3.38
CA PHE A 188 14.44 0.87 4.80
C PHE A 188 15.88 0.54 5.21
N LYS A 189 16.42 1.27 6.20
CA LYS A 189 17.74 0.97 6.75
C LYS A 189 17.74 -0.45 7.32
N LEU A 190 18.70 -1.25 6.84
CA LEU A 190 18.86 -2.64 7.24
C LEU A 190 19.62 -2.72 8.57
N SER A 191 18.90 -2.53 9.66
CA SER A 191 19.40 -2.69 11.03
C SER A 191 18.28 -3.21 11.92
N GLU A 192 18.63 -4.04 12.90
CA GLU A 192 17.65 -4.67 13.80
C GLU A 192 16.78 -3.62 14.52
N ASP A 193 17.38 -2.56 15.06
CA ASP A 193 16.66 -1.44 15.70
C ASP A 193 15.63 -0.78 14.76
N ASN A 194 16.05 -0.42 13.54
CA ASN A 194 15.16 0.22 12.57
C ASN A 194 13.98 -0.68 12.17
N ILE A 195 14.23 -1.97 11.98
CA ILE A 195 13.17 -2.94 11.64
C ILE A 195 12.26 -3.20 12.83
N LEU A 196 12.80 -3.29 14.04
CA LEU A 196 12.01 -3.42 15.25
C LEU A 196 11.04 -2.25 15.41
N LYS A 197 11.50 -1.01 15.17
CA LYS A 197 10.66 0.20 15.15
C LYS A 197 9.54 0.11 14.12
N LEU A 198 9.82 -0.33 12.90
CA LEU A 198 8.80 -0.56 11.87
C LEU A 198 7.75 -1.58 12.35
N CYS A 199 8.21 -2.72 12.89
CA CYS A 199 7.33 -3.81 13.32
C CYS A 199 6.41 -3.39 14.48
N GLN A 200 6.96 -2.69 15.48
CA GLN A 200 6.24 -2.37 16.72
C GLN A 200 5.49 -1.04 16.67
N SER A 201 6.07 -0.02 16.02
CA SER A 201 5.50 1.34 16.04
C SER A 201 4.48 1.56 14.93
N ILE A 202 4.59 0.85 13.80
CA ILE A 202 3.68 0.99 12.65
C ILE A 202 2.92 -0.31 12.40
N GLY A 203 3.63 -1.42 12.17
CA GLY A 203 3.02 -2.70 11.82
C GLY A 203 2.41 -2.72 10.40
N ILE A 204 1.45 -3.62 10.18
CA ILE A 204 0.74 -3.79 8.90
C ILE A 204 -0.75 -4.01 9.15
N ARG A 205 -1.60 -3.40 8.30
CA ARG A 205 -3.06 -3.58 8.28
C ARG A 205 -3.53 -4.19 6.97
N TYR A 206 -4.69 -4.84 6.99
CA TYR A 206 -5.40 -5.32 5.80
C TYR A 206 -4.57 -6.27 4.90
N CYS A 207 -3.61 -6.96 5.51
CA CYS A 207 -2.87 -8.05 4.90
C CYS A 207 -2.33 -8.95 6.02
N SER A 208 -3.19 -9.82 6.53
CA SER A 208 -2.94 -10.80 7.60
C SER A 208 -1.64 -11.57 7.44
N LYS A 209 -1.33 -12.05 6.23
CA LYS A 209 -0.07 -12.76 5.93
C LYS A 209 1.17 -11.89 6.18
N LYS A 210 1.13 -10.63 5.72
CA LYS A 210 2.23 -9.68 5.92
C LYS A 210 2.31 -9.25 7.39
N ALA A 211 1.17 -9.00 8.04
CA ALA A 211 1.09 -8.65 9.45
C ALA A 211 1.68 -9.75 10.35
N MET A 212 1.31 -11.02 10.12
CA MET A 212 1.89 -12.17 10.82
C MET A 212 3.42 -12.20 10.66
N SER A 213 3.90 -12.04 9.43
CA SER A 213 5.33 -12.07 9.14
C SER A 213 6.09 -10.93 9.85
N VAL A 214 5.53 -9.72 9.86
CA VAL A 214 6.10 -8.57 10.58
C VAL A 214 6.12 -8.79 12.09
N ASN A 215 5.03 -9.32 12.65
CA ASN A 215 4.93 -9.60 14.08
C ASN A 215 5.96 -10.65 14.53
N LEU A 216 6.13 -11.74 13.76
CA LEU A 216 7.13 -12.77 14.05
C LEU A 216 8.56 -12.23 14.00
N VAL A 217 8.87 -11.39 13.01
CA VAL A 217 10.20 -10.76 12.91
C VAL A 217 10.42 -9.78 14.06
N GLY A 218 9.42 -8.94 14.38
CA GLY A 218 9.50 -8.00 15.49
C GLY A 218 9.72 -8.72 16.83
N GLU A 219 9.00 -9.82 17.07
CA GLU A 219 9.15 -10.61 18.29
C GLU A 219 10.52 -11.29 18.39
N TYR A 220 11.00 -11.88 17.28
CA TYR A 220 12.34 -12.45 17.24
C TYR A 220 13.42 -11.42 17.58
N LEU A 221 13.37 -10.23 16.97
CA LEU A 221 14.34 -9.16 17.23
C LEU A 221 14.26 -8.64 18.66
N ARG A 222 13.05 -8.55 19.23
CA ARG A 222 12.83 -8.19 20.64
C ARG A 222 13.52 -9.17 21.59
N ILE A 223 13.31 -10.47 21.38
CA ILE A 223 13.92 -11.53 22.20
C ILE A 223 15.44 -11.54 22.03
N LYS A 224 15.96 -11.39 20.80
CA LYS A 224 17.41 -11.38 20.53
C LYS A 224 18.14 -10.20 21.18
N SER A 225 17.44 -9.09 21.39
CA SER A 225 18.00 -7.86 21.99
C SER A 225 18.02 -7.88 23.52
N HIS A 226 17.57 -8.98 24.14
CA HIS A 226 17.63 -9.25 25.58
C HIS A 226 18.52 -10.46 25.84
#